data_AF-A0A099D2N0-F1
#
_entry.id   AF-A0A099D2N0-F1
#
_cell.length_a   1.000
_cell.length_b   1.000
_cell.length_c   1.000
_cell.angle_alpha   90.00
_cell.angle_beta   90.00
_cell.angle_gamma   90.00
#
_symmetry.space_group_name_H-M   'P 1'
#
loop_
_entity.id
_entity.type
_entity.pdbx_description
1 polymer ?
#
loop_
_entity_poly.entity_id
_entity_poly.type
_entity_poly.pdbx_seq_one_letter_code
_entity_poly.pdbx_strand_id
1 'polypeptide(L)'
;MSRISPVTTILLRECAGTALAVAAFAYSGWITTILSLSFLTKLFHHSGSDIELHAFFGALSCLLWWTGVAGVRLAGWRPNWPILVGLLLIGVHTIELAVMTVIVHHPA
;
A
#
# COMPACT_ATOMS: atom_id res chain seq x y z
N MET A 1 37.33 4.82 -20.44
CA MET A 1 36.11 4.61 -19.64
C MET A 1 36.04 3.14 -19.24
N SER A 2 36.09 2.84 -17.95
CA SER A 2 35.88 1.49 -17.41
C SER A 2 34.43 1.07 -17.72
N ARG A 3 34.25 0.08 -18.60
CA ARG A 3 32.93 -0.45 -18.93
C ARG A 3 32.43 -1.23 -17.72
N ILE A 4 31.33 -0.78 -17.11
CA ILE A 4 30.68 -1.47 -15.99
C ILE A 4 30.38 -2.90 -16.42
N SER A 5 30.80 -3.87 -15.60
CA SER A 5 30.57 -5.29 -15.87
C SER A 5 29.06 -5.55 -15.90
N PRO A 6 28.55 -6.38 -16.83
CA PRO A 6 27.14 -6.77 -16.83
C PRO A 6 26.69 -7.37 -15.50
N VAL A 7 27.58 -8.03 -14.75
CA VAL A 7 27.30 -8.61 -13.43
C VAL A 7 26.99 -7.52 -12.39
N THR A 8 27.78 -6.44 -12.36
CA THR A 8 27.57 -5.36 -11.39
C THR A 8 26.26 -4.62 -11.64
N THR A 9 25.86 -4.47 -12.91
CA THR A 9 24.58 -3.84 -13.27
C THR A 9 23.39 -4.70 -12.84
N ILE A 10 23.48 -6.03 -12.98
CA ILE A 10 22.43 -6.96 -12.54
C ILE A 10 22.28 -6.94 -11.02
N LEU A 11 23.38 -7.04 -10.28
CA LEU A 11 23.35 -6.98 -8.80
C LEU A 11 22.79 -5.65 -8.29
N LEU A 12 23.17 -4.52 -8.88
CA LEU A 12 22.63 -3.21 -8.51
C LEU A 12 21.12 -3.12 -8.76
N ARG A 13 20.65 -3.68 -9.89
CA ARG A 13 19.23 -3.74 -10.22
C ARG A 13 18.45 -4.61 -9.21
N GLU A 14 19.00 -5.75 -8.82
CA GLU A 14 18.39 -6.63 -7.82
C GLU A 14 18.35 -5.99 -6.44
N CYS A 15 19.45 -5.38 -5.97
CA CYS A 15 19.50 -4.65 -4.71
C CYS A 15 18.54 -3.46 -4.69
N ALA A 16 18.49 -2.67 -5.77
CA ALA A 16 17.57 -1.53 -5.86
C ALA A 16 16.12 -1.99 -5.89
N GLY A 17 15.81 -3.05 -6.66
CA GLY A 17 14.46 -3.61 -6.75
C GLY A 17 13.98 -4.18 -5.42
N THR A 18 14.83 -4.95 -4.73
CA THR A 18 14.51 -5.52 -3.41
C THR A 18 14.35 -4.45 -2.34
N ALA A 19 15.25 -3.46 -2.27
CA ALA A 19 15.14 -2.34 -1.34
C ALA A 19 13.84 -1.54 -1.56
N LEU A 20 13.50 -1.24 -2.81
CA LEU A 20 12.25 -0.55 -3.15
C LEU A 20 11.02 -1.39 -2.76
N ALA A 21 11.04 -2.68 -3.04
CA ALA A 21 9.96 -3.59 -2.68
C ALA A 21 9.73 -3.62 -1.16
N VAL A 22 10.78 -3.82 -0.38
CA VAL A 22 10.71 -3.91 1.08
C VAL A 22 10.20 -2.60 1.67
N ALA A 23 10.77 -1.46 1.27
CA ALA A 23 10.34 -0.16 1.79
C ALA A 23 8.86 0.09 1.47
N ALA A 24 8.47 -0.10 0.22
CA ALA A 24 7.11 0.22 -0.21
C ALA A 24 6.05 -0.70 0.41
N PHE A 25 6.32 -2.01 0.53
CA PHE A 25 5.41 -2.93 1.22
C PHE A 25 5.34 -2.65 2.72
N ALA A 26 6.45 -2.34 3.38
CA ALA A 26 6.46 -1.99 4.79
C ALA A 26 5.62 -0.73 5.07
N TYR A 27 5.79 0.32 4.27
CA TYR A 27 4.99 1.55 4.42
C TYR A 27 3.51 1.34 4.09
N SER A 28 3.18 0.58 3.04
CA SER A 28 1.79 0.24 2.74
C SER A 28 1.16 -0.54 3.90
N GLY A 29 1.83 -1.57 4.42
CA GLY A 29 1.37 -2.34 5.57
C GLY A 29 1.14 -1.46 6.80
N TRP A 30 2.09 -0.57 7.12
CA TRP A 30 1.96 0.38 8.23
C TRP A 30 0.73 1.29 8.07
N ILE A 31 0.55 1.91 6.90
CA ILE A 31 -0.60 2.78 6.64
C ILE A 31 -1.92 2.00 6.76
N THR A 32 -1.98 0.80 6.18
CA THR A 32 -3.17 -0.06 6.28
C THR A 32 -3.49 -0.40 7.74
N THR A 33 -2.49 -0.72 8.58
CA THR A 33 -2.75 -0.98 10.00
C THR A 33 -3.31 0.23 10.75
N ILE A 34 -2.79 1.44 10.48
CA ILE A 34 -3.30 2.68 11.08
C ILE A 34 -4.73 2.94 10.64
N LEU A 35 -5.02 2.78 9.34
CA LEU A 35 -6.35 3.01 8.78
C LEU A 35 -7.38 2.06 9.35
N SER A 36 -7.07 0.77 9.41
CA SER A 36 -7.99 -0.21 9.98
C SER A 36 -8.20 -0.01 11.48
N LEU A 37 -7.16 0.37 12.24
CA LEU A 37 -7.31 0.69 13.67
C LEU A 37 -8.19 1.92 13.89
N SER A 38 -7.97 2.97 13.10
CA SER A 38 -8.78 4.19 13.15
C SER A 38 -10.23 3.94 12.71
N PHE A 39 -10.43 3.11 11.69
CA PHE A 39 -11.76 2.65 11.27
C PHE A 39 -12.50 1.87 12.35
N LEU A 40 -11.84 0.90 12.99
CA LEU A 40 -12.40 0.17 14.12
C LEU A 40 -12.74 1.10 15.28
N THR A 41 -11.86 2.05 15.60
CA THR A 41 -12.12 3.04 16.66
C THR A 41 -13.39 3.82 16.36
N LYS A 42 -13.58 4.29 15.11
CA LYS A 42 -14.79 4.99 14.67
C LYS A 42 -16.07 4.15 14.70
N LEU A 43 -15.96 2.85 14.43
CA LEU A 43 -17.09 1.93 14.55
C LEU A 43 -17.56 1.78 16.01
N PHE A 44 -16.63 1.78 16.98
CA PHE A 44 -16.96 1.56 18.40
C PHE A 44 -17.16 2.84 19.21
N HIS A 45 -16.50 3.93 18.82
CA HIS A 45 -16.56 5.23 19.46
C HIS A 45 -16.82 6.25 18.36
N HIS A 46 -18.02 6.82 18.32
CA HIS A 46 -18.47 7.72 17.25
C HIS A 46 -17.67 9.04 17.28
N SER A 47 -16.46 9.01 16.72
CA SER A 47 -15.48 10.10 16.78
C SER A 47 -15.22 10.67 15.39
N GLY A 48 -15.71 11.88 15.11
CA GLY A 48 -15.23 12.78 14.05
C GLY A 48 -15.27 12.29 12.59
N SER A 49 -15.51 13.22 11.65
CA SER A 49 -15.48 12.94 10.21
C SER A 49 -14.08 13.22 9.64
N ASP A 50 -13.25 12.18 9.48
CA ASP A 50 -11.96 12.27 8.75
C ASP A 50 -11.96 11.42 7.47
N ILE A 51 -13.10 11.36 6.76
CA ILE A 51 -13.26 10.54 5.55
C ILE A 51 -12.18 10.89 4.52
N GLU A 52 -11.89 12.18 4.32
CA GLU A 52 -10.88 12.64 3.37
C GLU A 52 -9.48 12.13 3.70
N LEU A 53 -9.13 12.12 5.00
CA LEU A 53 -7.84 11.62 5.46
C LEU A 53 -7.73 10.10 5.26
N HIS A 54 -8.80 9.36 5.57
CA HIS A 54 -8.90 7.92 5.27
C HIS A 54 -8.76 7.63 3.78
N ALA A 55 -9.39 8.45 2.93
CA ALA A 55 -9.33 8.29 1.48
C ALA A 55 -7.92 8.54 0.95
N PHE A 56 -7.27 9.61 1.42
CA PHE A 56 -5.91 9.95 1.04
C PHE A 56 -4.92 8.86 1.44
N PHE A 57 -4.94 8.42 2.68
CA PHE A 57 -4.04 7.36 3.16
C PHE A 57 -4.35 6.01 2.51
N GLY A 58 -5.62 5.68 2.24
CA GLY A 58 -5.99 4.46 1.53
C GLY A 58 -5.44 4.43 0.10
N ALA A 59 -5.54 5.55 -0.62
CA ALA A 59 -4.94 5.72 -1.93
C ALA A 59 -3.40 5.64 -1.88
N LEU A 60 -2.79 6.29 -0.88
CA LEU A 60 -1.34 6.24 -0.66
C LEU A 60 -0.85 4.81 -0.38
N SER A 61 -1.56 4.04 0.45
CA SER A 61 -1.25 2.63 0.71
C SER A 61 -1.29 1.81 -0.58
N CYS A 62 -2.33 1.99 -1.40
CA CYS A 62 -2.44 1.31 -2.69
C CYS A 62 -1.26 1.66 -3.62
N LEU A 63 -0.92 2.94 -3.74
CA LEU A 63 0.20 3.39 -4.58
C LEU A 63 1.54 2.83 -4.10
N LEU A 64 1.77 2.80 -2.78
CA LEU A 64 2.96 2.20 -2.19
C LEU A 64 3.00 0.69 -2.46
N TRP A 65 1.89 -0.01 -2.33
CA TRP A 65 1.84 -1.43 -2.65
C TRP A 65 2.24 -1.71 -4.12
N TRP A 66 1.68 -0.95 -5.06
CA TRP A 66 2.02 -1.07 -6.49
C TRP A 66 3.46 -0.64 -6.80
N THR A 67 4.00 0.32 -6.04
CA THR A 67 5.43 0.66 -6.10
C THR A 67 6.29 -0.52 -5.64
N GLY A 68 5.87 -1.24 -4.60
CA GLY A 68 6.52 -2.46 -4.15
C GLY A 68 6.50 -3.57 -5.22
N VAL A 69 5.36 -3.75 -5.89
CA VAL A 69 5.22 -4.65 -7.05
C VAL A 69 6.20 -4.28 -8.17
N ALA A 70 6.38 -2.99 -8.46
CA ALA A 70 7.37 -2.53 -9.41
C ALA A 70 8.80 -2.86 -8.95
N GLY A 71 9.12 -2.71 -7.66
CA GLY A 71 10.39 -3.14 -7.06
C GLY A 71 10.67 -4.64 -7.25
N VAL A 72 9.68 -5.49 -7.03
CA VAL A 72 9.80 -6.95 -7.26
C VAL A 72 10.11 -7.26 -8.73
N ARG A 73 9.44 -6.58 -9.68
CA ARG A 73 9.74 -6.71 -11.12
C ARG A 73 11.12 -6.18 -11.47
N LEU A 74 11.55 -5.08 -10.86
CA LEU A 74 12.90 -4.55 -11.02
C LEU A 74 13.94 -5.54 -10.54
N ALA A 75 13.71 -6.26 -9.44
CA ALA A 75 14.57 -7.34 -8.98
C ALA A 75 14.53 -8.61 -9.87
N GLY A 76 13.73 -8.62 -10.94
CA GLY A 76 13.59 -9.77 -11.84
C GLY A 76 12.70 -10.89 -11.30
N TRP A 77 11.99 -10.66 -10.20
CA TRP A 77 11.12 -11.65 -9.58
C TRP A 77 9.70 -11.56 -10.13
N ARG A 78 8.95 -12.67 -10.05
CA ARG A 78 7.55 -12.72 -10.49
C ARG A 78 6.62 -12.24 -9.37
N PRO A 79 5.89 -11.13 -9.54
CA PRO A 79 5.07 -10.55 -8.46
C PRO A 79 3.65 -11.13 -8.40
N ASN A 80 3.45 -12.42 -8.68
CA ASN A 80 2.10 -13.01 -8.79
C ASN A 80 1.27 -12.85 -7.50
N TRP A 81 1.83 -13.21 -6.35
CA TRP A 81 1.17 -13.05 -5.06
C TRP A 81 1.04 -11.57 -4.64
N PRO A 82 2.08 -10.71 -4.78
CA PRO A 82 1.93 -9.28 -4.55
C PRO A 82 0.82 -8.61 -5.37
N ILE A 83 0.61 -9.01 -6.63
CA ILE A 83 -0.50 -8.49 -7.44
C ILE A 83 -1.85 -8.84 -6.82
N LEU A 84 -2.03 -10.10 -6.39
CA LEU A 84 -3.27 -10.55 -5.77
C LEU A 84 -3.60 -9.74 -4.51
N VAL A 85 -2.61 -9.53 -3.64
CA VAL A 85 -2.78 -8.74 -2.41
C VAL A 85 -3.05 -7.27 -2.72
N GLY A 86 -2.41 -6.71 -3.75
CA GLY A 86 -2.66 -5.33 -4.17
C GLY A 86 -4.10 -5.10 -4.62
N LEU A 87 -4.66 -6.04 -5.37
CA LEU A 87 -6.07 -6.02 -5.74
C LEU A 87 -6.99 -6.14 -4.52
N LEU A 88 -6.62 -6.99 -3.56
CA LEU A 88 -7.37 -7.14 -2.32
C LEU A 88 -7.35 -5.86 -1.46
N LEU A 89 -6.20 -5.19 -1.35
CA LEU A 89 -6.05 -3.92 -0.63
C LEU A 89 -6.92 -2.79 -1.22
N ILE A 90 -7.01 -2.71 -2.55
CA ILE A 90 -7.93 -1.78 -3.22
C ILE A 90 -9.37 -2.07 -2.77
N GLY A 91 -9.78 -3.34 -2.77
CA GLY A 91 -11.10 -3.76 -2.31
C GLY A 91 -11.36 -3.35 -0.85
N VAL A 92 -10.43 -3.65 0.05
CA VAL A 92 -10.53 -3.31 1.48
C VAL A 92 -10.71 -1.81 1.69
N HIS A 93 -9.82 -0.98 1.12
CA HIS A 93 -9.90 0.47 1.32
C HIS A 93 -11.14 1.10 0.66
N THR A 94 -11.63 0.52 -0.45
CA THR A 94 -12.90 0.97 -1.05
C THR A 94 -14.09 0.67 -0.15
N ILE A 95 -14.12 -0.51 0.48
CA ILE A 95 -15.18 -0.89 1.43
C ILE A 95 -15.12 -0.03 2.70
N GLU A 96 -13.93 0.17 3.28
CA GLU A 96 -13.75 1.04 4.45
C GLU A 96 -14.31 2.45 4.19
N LEU A 97 -14.00 3.03 3.03
CA LEU A 97 -14.53 4.34 2.65
C LEU A 97 -16.04 4.36 2.46
N ALA A 98 -16.59 3.36 1.77
CA ALA A 98 -18.05 3.25 1.60
C ALA A 98 -18.76 3.20 2.96
N VAL A 99 -18.26 2.40 3.90
CA VAL A 99 -18.83 2.29 5.24
C VAL A 99 -18.71 3.63 6.00
N MET A 100 -17.55 4.28 5.96
CA MET A 100 -17.37 5.59 6.59
C MET A 100 -18.33 6.64 6.05
N THR A 101 -18.55 6.67 4.73
CA THR A 101 -19.50 7.62 4.12
C THR A 101 -20.93 7.40 4.60
N VAL A 102 -21.35 6.13 4.74
CA VAL A 102 -22.67 5.77 5.27
C VAL A 102 -22.81 6.19 6.73
N ILE A 103 -21.82 5.91 7.58
CA ILE A 103 -21.83 6.27 9.00
C ILE A 103 -21.97 7.79 9.19
N VAL A 104 -21.27 8.59 8.39
CA VAL A 104 -21.31 10.05 8.50
C VAL A 104 -22.61 10.66 8.00
N HIS A 105 -23.21 10.11 6.93
CA HIS A 105 -24.46 10.65 6.35
C HIS A 105 -25.73 10.09 7.01
N HIS A 106 -25.64 8.97 7.71
CA HIS A 106 -26.72 8.37 8.48
C HIS A 106 -26.27 8.15 9.93
N PRO A 107 -26.10 9.23 10.73
CA PRO A 107 -25.90 9.08 12.15
C PRO A 107 -27.14 8.40 12.75
N ALA A 108 -26.92 7.29 13.45
CA ALA A 108 -27.97 6.53 14.13
C ALA A 108 -28.66 7.36 15.23
#